data_AF-A0A2U3L2V3-F1
#
_entry.id   AF-A0A2U3L2V3-F1
#
_cell.length_a   1.000
_cell.length_b   1.000
_cell.length_c   1.000
_cell.angle_alpha   90.00
_cell.angle_beta   90.00
_cell.angle_gamma   90.00
#
_symmetry.space_group_name_H-M   'P 1'
#
loop_
_entity.id
_entity.type
_entity.pdbx_description
1 polymer ?
#
loop_
_entity_poly.entity_id
_entity_poly.type
_entity_poly.pdbx_seq_one_letter_code
_entity_poly.pdbx_strand_id
1 'polypeptide(L)'
;MPKRSLHPGNGDQNRIDQKKIEQLNKAVDAMLARSDGKAPSVEAGIRPLVRIAAELRNLPRESFKARLKSKFEGRSRMSTVAEPVAAVPVSASPRIAFRDPAKAIEFYKQALGAKETFRFEVGGNIPHAEIMIGDSIIDVTGEWPEGGRFSAETLGNSPISLSIHVADVDKFTDNAVAHGMKLVRAPQTQFYGHRDALLADPFGYSWNVWTVIEEMSVEEMHRRMKGLETGPEAGKMPTKEKGVSPVPRGFRMVTPYLVAADGGALLDFVGKAFGAEELLRVETPAPGVHGEVRIGDSMMMIGGGVPGKKFPGSLQPNALHVYVEDADAVIKRAVAAGATLVDEPRDQDYGERSGTVKDAAGNFWYVATAKGESFKPKGLQNVNPYLHPRRAEPLIAFLKRAFGAQEVAKYASPDGVVHHAQIRVGDSVVEMGEAQGKYETMAAMFYLYVPDVDAVHRQAVAAGATSFQEPTDQFYGDRSAGVKDNFGNTWYIATHIKDVAM
;
A
#
# COMPACT_ATOMS: atom_id res chain seq x y z
N MET A 1 -18.21 62.15 9.45
CA MET A 1 -18.43 60.82 10.07
C MET A 1 -17.14 60.37 10.75
N PRO A 2 -17.17 59.91 12.02
CA PRO A 2 -15.96 59.61 12.78
C PRO A 2 -15.42 58.21 12.44
N LYS A 3 -14.09 58.08 12.36
CA LYS A 3 -13.39 56.80 12.24
C LYS A 3 -13.53 56.03 13.57
N ARG A 4 -14.19 54.86 13.55
CA ARG A 4 -14.19 53.91 14.67
C ARG A 4 -12.86 53.15 14.67
N SER A 5 -12.10 53.31 15.75
CA SER A 5 -10.91 52.52 16.08
C SER A 5 -11.29 51.06 16.35
N LEU A 6 -10.55 50.12 15.76
CA LEU A 6 -10.65 48.68 15.98
C LEU A 6 -9.91 48.30 17.29
N HIS A 7 -10.68 47.75 18.23
CA HIS A 7 -10.31 46.78 19.27
C HIS A 7 -8.82 46.75 19.75
N PRO A 8 -8.49 47.26 20.95
CA PRO A 8 -7.17 47.11 21.55
C PRO A 8 -6.95 45.77 22.29
N GLY A 9 -7.72 44.70 22.00
CA GLY A 9 -7.76 43.49 22.85
C GLY A 9 -6.87 42.30 22.47
N ASN A 10 -6.40 42.19 21.22
CA ASN A 10 -5.72 40.96 20.75
C ASN A 10 -4.20 40.92 21.01
N GLY A 11 -3.56 42.07 21.23
CA GLY A 11 -2.11 42.14 21.44
C GLY A 11 -1.66 41.54 22.77
N ASP A 12 -2.42 41.78 23.84
CA ASP A 12 -2.09 41.30 25.18
C ASP A 12 -2.36 39.80 25.35
N GLN A 13 -3.41 39.26 24.74
CA GLN A 13 -3.71 37.82 24.80
C GLN A 13 -2.64 36.99 24.07
N ASN A 14 -2.23 37.40 22.87
CA ASN A 14 -1.14 36.74 22.14
C ASN A 14 0.18 36.78 22.91
N ARG A 15 0.47 37.90 23.60
CA ARG A 15 1.67 38.05 24.43
C ARG A 15 1.63 37.19 25.70
N ILE A 16 0.44 37.05 26.31
CA ILE A 16 0.21 36.15 27.45
C ILE A 16 0.39 34.68 27.03
N ASP A 17 -0.12 34.29 25.87
CA ASP A 17 -0.06 32.91 25.39
C ASP A 17 1.36 32.53 24.94
N GLN A 18 2.10 33.45 24.31
CA GLN A 18 3.51 33.25 23.98
C GLN A 18 4.38 33.07 25.23
N LYS A 19 4.10 33.82 26.30
CA LYS A 19 4.79 33.68 27.60
C LYS A 19 4.51 32.32 28.27
N LYS A 20 3.27 31.81 28.17
CA LYS A 20 2.92 30.47 28.67
C LYS A 20 3.61 29.34 27.90
N ILE A 21 3.75 29.49 26.58
CA ILE A 21 4.48 28.53 25.74
C ILE A 21 5.96 28.48 26.14
N GLU A 22 6.59 29.63 26.34
CA GLU A 22 7.99 29.71 26.76
C GLU A 22 8.21 29.10 28.17
N GLN A 23 7.28 29.36 29.09
CA GLN A 23 7.30 28.75 30.43
C GLN A 23 7.11 27.23 30.37
N LEU A 24 6.23 26.72 29.49
CA LEU A 24 6.04 25.28 29.27
C LEU A 24 7.32 24.63 28.72
N ASN A 25 7.91 25.21 27.68
CA ASN A 25 9.14 24.69 27.08
C ASN A 25 10.27 24.63 28.11
N LYS A 26 10.48 25.71 28.86
CA LYS A 26 11.49 25.76 29.93
C LYS A 26 11.24 24.70 31.02
N ALA A 27 9.99 24.43 31.37
CA ALA A 27 9.63 23.41 32.35
C ALA A 27 9.87 21.98 31.82
N VAL A 28 9.59 21.73 30.55
CA VAL A 28 9.86 20.45 29.88
C VAL A 28 11.36 20.21 29.77
N ASP A 29 12.14 21.20 29.34
CA ASP A 29 13.60 21.09 29.23
C ASP A 29 14.25 20.82 30.59
N ALA A 30 13.84 21.56 31.63
CA ALA A 30 14.32 21.35 32.99
C ALA A 30 13.93 19.97 33.55
N MET A 31 12.75 19.45 33.18
CA MET A 31 12.33 18.11 33.55
C MET A 31 13.19 17.06 32.83
N LEU A 32 13.42 17.19 31.52
CA LEU A 32 14.21 16.24 30.72
C LEU A 32 15.68 16.19 31.14
N ALA A 33 16.25 17.32 31.57
CA ALA A 33 17.62 17.39 32.08
C ALA A 33 17.84 16.67 33.42
N ARG A 34 16.78 16.38 34.18
CA ARG A 34 16.87 15.69 35.47
C ARG A 34 16.78 14.17 35.30
N SER A 35 17.60 13.43 36.03
CA SER A 35 17.56 11.97 36.06
C SER A 35 16.28 11.40 36.70
N ASP A 36 15.62 12.15 37.59
CA ASP A 36 14.48 11.68 38.39
C ASP A 36 13.09 11.88 37.76
N GLY A 37 12.98 12.47 36.57
CA GLY A 37 11.67 12.62 35.93
C GLY A 37 10.79 13.74 36.47
N LYS A 38 11.17 14.38 37.58
CA LYS A 38 10.25 15.25 38.31
C LYS A 38 10.09 16.60 37.62
N ALA A 39 8.86 16.89 37.21
CA ALA A 39 8.47 18.18 36.71
C ALA A 39 8.73 19.29 37.75
N PRO A 40 9.25 20.46 37.34
CA PRO A 40 9.38 21.62 38.22
C PRO A 40 8.00 22.16 38.62
N SER A 41 7.96 22.90 39.74
CA SER A 41 6.75 23.63 40.11
C SER A 41 6.47 24.73 39.08
N VAL A 42 5.26 24.74 38.53
CA VAL A 42 4.83 25.69 37.50
C VAL A 42 3.50 26.36 37.86
N GLU A 43 3.24 27.49 37.20
CA GLU A 43 1.98 28.24 37.31
C GLU A 43 0.76 27.35 36.99
N ALA A 44 -0.37 27.63 37.64
CA ALA A 44 -1.57 26.79 37.57
C ALA A 44 -2.08 26.56 36.14
N GLY A 45 -1.91 27.56 35.25
CA GLY A 45 -2.40 27.51 33.87
C GLY A 45 -1.68 26.52 32.95
N ILE A 46 -0.44 26.13 33.25
CA ILE A 46 0.37 25.20 32.42
C ILE A 46 0.65 23.85 33.09
N ARG A 47 0.24 23.70 34.36
CA ARG A 47 0.41 22.47 35.15
C ARG A 47 -0.17 21.20 34.47
N PRO A 48 -1.34 21.22 33.81
CA PRO A 48 -1.86 20.04 33.11
C PRO A 48 -0.96 19.57 31.96
N LEU A 49 -0.37 20.50 31.21
CA LEU A 49 0.50 20.19 30.07
C LEU A 49 1.85 19.64 30.51
N VAL A 50 2.42 20.18 31.58
CA VAL A 50 3.65 19.66 32.19
C VAL A 50 3.45 18.24 32.76
N ARG A 51 2.25 17.93 33.28
CA ARG A 51 1.88 16.57 33.70
C ARG A 51 1.86 15.60 32.52
N ILE A 52 1.26 15.97 31.39
CA ILE A 52 1.27 15.14 30.17
C ILE A 52 2.70 14.90 29.69
N ALA A 53 3.55 15.93 29.68
CA ALA A 53 4.96 15.77 29.31
C ALA A 53 5.69 14.78 30.23
N ALA A 54 5.41 14.78 31.54
CA ALA A 54 5.96 13.82 32.48
C ALA A 54 5.47 12.38 32.24
N GLU A 55 4.21 12.21 31.85
CA GLU A 55 3.63 10.90 31.48
C GLU A 55 4.24 10.34 30.18
N LEU A 56 4.49 11.20 29.19
CA LEU A 56 5.11 10.84 27.91
C LEU A 56 6.60 10.47 28.03
N ARG A 57 7.33 11.08 28.97
CA ARG A 57 8.77 10.83 29.19
C ARG A 57 9.09 9.34 29.37
N ASN A 58 8.19 8.59 30.01
CA ASN A 58 8.42 7.18 30.36
C ASN A 58 7.79 6.23 29.34
N LEU A 59 7.54 6.66 28.10
CA LEU A 59 7.07 5.79 27.02
C LEU A 59 8.23 5.29 26.13
N PRO A 60 8.25 3.99 25.77
CA PRO A 60 7.37 2.95 26.27
C PRO A 60 7.66 2.64 27.75
N ARG A 61 6.61 2.28 28.51
CA ARG A 61 6.67 2.05 29.96
C ARG A 61 7.78 1.07 30.33
N GLU A 62 8.42 1.25 31.48
CA GLU A 62 9.50 0.36 31.94
C GLU A 62 9.10 -1.12 32.01
N SER A 63 7.83 -1.41 32.33
CA SER A 63 7.28 -2.77 32.27
C SER A 63 7.27 -3.37 30.86
N PHE A 64 7.08 -2.54 29.83
CA PHE A 64 7.18 -2.96 28.43
C PHE A 64 8.64 -3.25 28.06
N LYS A 65 9.58 -2.38 28.46
CA LYS A 65 11.02 -2.60 28.23
C LYS A 65 11.53 -3.87 28.93
N ALA A 66 11.12 -4.10 30.18
CA ALA A 66 11.46 -5.30 30.93
C ALA A 66 10.91 -6.58 30.28
N ARG A 67 9.65 -6.54 29.79
CA ARG A 67 9.06 -7.66 29.05
C ARG A 67 9.75 -7.92 27.73
N LEU A 68 10.16 -6.86 27.02
CA LEU A 68 10.91 -6.97 25.76
C LEU A 68 12.29 -7.57 26.02
N LYS A 69 13.00 -7.10 27.05
CA LYS A 69 14.32 -7.62 27.47
C LYS A 69 14.25 -9.10 27.88
N SER A 70 13.22 -9.48 28.66
CA SER A 70 13.00 -10.88 29.04
C SER A 70 12.73 -11.80 27.85
N LYS A 71 12.13 -11.29 26.75
CA LYS A 71 11.95 -12.04 25.51
C LYS A 71 13.26 -12.21 24.72
N PHE A 72 14.14 -11.23 24.76
CA PHE A 72 15.47 -11.32 24.14
C PHE A 72 16.45 -12.24 24.90
N GLU A 73 16.29 -12.37 26.22
CA GLU A 73 17.19 -13.17 27.07
C GLU A 73 16.87 -14.68 27.11
N GLY A 74 16.02 -15.18 26.20
CA GLY A 74 15.91 -16.61 25.87
C GLY A 74 15.42 -17.57 26.96
N ARG A 75 14.92 -17.08 28.11
CA ARG A 75 14.38 -17.95 29.18
C ARG A 75 12.92 -18.30 28.93
N SER A 76 12.65 -19.16 27.96
CA SER A 76 11.37 -19.87 27.86
C SER A 76 11.58 -21.32 28.25
N ARG A 77 11.07 -21.72 29.43
CA ARG A 77 10.86 -23.14 29.74
C ARG A 77 9.70 -23.62 28.87
N MET A 78 9.98 -24.62 28.02
CA MET A 78 8.96 -25.29 27.23
C MET A 78 7.85 -25.83 28.13
N SER A 79 6.61 -25.52 27.77
CA SER A 79 5.40 -26.20 28.23
C SER A 79 4.83 -26.98 27.05
N THR A 80 4.46 -28.24 27.28
CA THR A 80 3.89 -29.19 26.31
C THR A 80 2.39 -28.93 26.08
N VAL A 81 2.04 -27.72 25.65
CA VAL A 81 0.68 -27.39 25.19
C VAL A 81 0.77 -27.08 23.70
N ALA A 82 -0.07 -27.72 22.89
CA ALA A 82 -0.16 -27.47 21.46
C ALA A 82 -0.33 -25.97 21.19
N GLU A 83 0.50 -25.42 20.31
CA GLU A 83 0.44 -24.01 19.93
C GLU A 83 -0.84 -23.73 19.14
N PRO A 84 -1.62 -22.68 19.49
CA PRO A 84 -2.63 -22.16 18.59
C PRO A 84 -1.91 -21.56 17.38
N VAL A 85 -2.48 -21.80 16.18
CA VAL A 85 -2.19 -21.04 14.96
C VAL A 85 -2.04 -19.58 15.35
N ALA A 86 -0.86 -19.00 15.13
CA ALA A 86 -0.42 -17.70 15.63
C ALA A 86 -1.60 -16.76 15.87
N ALA A 87 -1.97 -16.57 17.14
CA ALA A 87 -3.04 -15.67 17.51
C ALA A 87 -2.65 -14.27 17.01
N VAL A 88 -3.19 -13.89 15.86
CA VAL A 88 -3.29 -12.49 15.47
C VAL A 88 -4.08 -11.87 16.63
N PRO A 89 -3.50 -10.96 17.43
CA PRO A 89 -4.26 -10.34 18.49
C PRO A 89 -5.31 -9.45 17.82
N VAL A 90 -6.50 -10.01 17.60
CA VAL A 90 -7.67 -9.25 17.17
C VAL A 90 -8.12 -8.47 18.39
N SER A 91 -8.15 -7.15 18.30
CA SER A 91 -8.54 -6.31 19.44
C SER A 91 -10.04 -6.47 19.80
N ALA A 92 -10.85 -6.97 18.87
CA ALA A 92 -12.24 -7.40 19.06
C ALA A 92 -12.70 -8.33 17.91
N SER A 93 -13.38 -9.44 18.26
CA SER A 93 -14.05 -10.34 17.30
C SER A 93 -15.57 -10.31 17.52
N PRO A 94 -16.40 -10.14 16.48
CA PRO A 94 -17.84 -10.22 16.64
C PRO A 94 -18.26 -11.66 16.98
N ARG A 95 -19.27 -11.80 17.86
CA ARG A 95 -19.90 -13.08 18.16
C ARG A 95 -21.29 -13.16 17.58
N ILE A 96 -21.55 -14.23 16.85
CA ILE A 96 -22.81 -14.47 16.13
C ILE A 96 -23.42 -15.78 16.61
N ALA A 97 -24.71 -15.73 16.96
CA ALA A 97 -25.44 -16.87 17.49
C ALA A 97 -26.34 -17.51 16.41
N PHE A 98 -26.45 -18.83 16.40
CA PHE A 98 -27.27 -19.57 15.45
C PHE A 98 -28.14 -20.59 16.19
N ARG A 99 -29.29 -20.95 15.63
CA ARG A 99 -30.04 -22.12 16.11
C ARG A 99 -29.24 -23.40 15.89
N ASP A 100 -28.57 -23.47 14.74
CA ASP A 100 -27.67 -24.55 14.36
C ASP A 100 -26.30 -23.98 13.95
N PRO A 101 -25.37 -23.80 14.92
CA PRO A 101 -24.04 -23.27 14.65
C PRO A 101 -23.20 -24.18 13.75
N ALA A 102 -23.42 -25.50 13.77
CA ALA A 102 -22.68 -26.42 12.91
C ALA A 102 -23.06 -26.22 11.43
N LYS A 103 -24.36 -26.08 11.15
CA LYS A 103 -24.87 -25.78 9.81
C LYS A 103 -24.38 -24.41 9.31
N ALA A 104 -24.33 -23.41 10.19
CA ALA A 104 -23.81 -22.09 9.84
C ALA A 104 -22.32 -22.12 9.43
N ILE A 105 -21.50 -22.85 10.18
CA ILE A 105 -20.07 -23.02 9.87
C ILE A 105 -19.89 -23.65 8.48
N GLU A 106 -20.59 -24.74 8.18
CA GLU A 106 -20.51 -25.38 6.86
C GLU A 106 -21.00 -24.49 5.72
N PHE A 107 -22.08 -23.72 5.96
CA PHE A 107 -22.56 -22.75 5.01
C PHE A 107 -21.50 -21.68 4.69
N TYR A 108 -20.85 -21.09 5.70
CA TYR A 108 -19.85 -20.05 5.47
C TYR A 108 -18.57 -20.58 4.82
N LYS A 109 -18.19 -21.83 5.07
CA LYS A 109 -17.09 -22.49 4.33
C LYS A 109 -17.35 -22.48 2.82
N GLN A 110 -18.58 -22.79 2.41
CA GLN A 110 -18.98 -22.88 1.00
C GLN A 110 -19.26 -21.51 0.38
N ALA A 111 -20.09 -20.70 1.03
CA ALA A 111 -20.57 -19.43 0.48
C ALA A 111 -19.52 -18.31 0.53
N LEU A 112 -18.71 -18.28 1.60
CA LEU A 112 -17.78 -17.17 1.89
C LEU A 112 -16.31 -17.60 1.94
N GLY A 113 -16.01 -18.88 1.69
CA GLY A 113 -14.64 -19.41 1.77
C GLY A 113 -14.09 -19.40 3.19
N ALA A 114 -14.95 -19.45 4.21
CA ALA A 114 -14.52 -19.42 5.60
C ALA A 114 -13.66 -20.64 5.96
N LYS A 115 -12.71 -20.45 6.88
CA LYS A 115 -11.93 -21.53 7.50
C LYS A 115 -12.29 -21.64 8.96
N GLU A 116 -12.65 -22.83 9.41
CA GLU A 116 -12.87 -23.09 10.82
C GLU A 116 -11.51 -23.24 11.53
N THR A 117 -11.26 -22.39 12.52
CA THR A 117 -9.98 -22.33 13.23
C THR A 117 -10.06 -22.91 14.64
N PHE A 118 -11.25 -22.92 15.22
CA PHE A 118 -11.48 -23.47 16.55
C PHE A 118 -12.92 -23.96 16.69
N ARG A 119 -13.12 -25.06 17.45
CA ARG A 119 -14.42 -25.56 17.87
C ARG A 119 -14.35 -26.10 19.29
N PHE A 120 -15.29 -25.67 20.12
CA PHE A 120 -15.57 -26.24 21.43
C PHE A 120 -17.04 -26.66 21.50
N GLU A 121 -17.25 -27.97 21.59
CA GLU A 121 -18.57 -28.60 21.55
C GLU A 121 -18.84 -29.36 22.85
N VAL A 122 -20.01 -29.14 23.45
CA VAL A 122 -20.43 -29.78 24.70
C VAL A 122 -21.90 -30.16 24.60
N GLY A 123 -22.19 -31.45 24.78
CA GLY A 123 -23.58 -31.95 24.81
C GLY A 123 -24.37 -31.71 23.53
N GLY A 124 -23.71 -31.71 22.35
CA GLY A 124 -24.35 -31.44 21.05
C GLY A 124 -24.63 -29.97 20.75
N ASN A 125 -24.21 -29.04 21.63
CA ASN A 125 -24.21 -27.61 21.37
C ASN A 125 -22.78 -27.10 21.16
N ILE A 126 -22.64 -26.03 20.37
CA ILE A 126 -21.36 -25.34 20.14
C ILE A 126 -21.38 -24.03 20.94
N PRO A 127 -21.00 -24.03 22.22
CA PRO A 127 -20.91 -22.80 23.01
C PRO A 127 -19.87 -21.81 22.48
N HIS A 128 -18.83 -22.29 21.78
CA HIS A 128 -17.83 -21.43 21.13
C HIS A 128 -17.18 -22.15 19.94
N ALA A 129 -17.11 -21.48 18.80
CA ALA A 129 -16.31 -21.85 17.64
C ALA A 129 -15.77 -20.56 17.00
N GLU A 130 -14.76 -20.68 16.16
CA GLU A 130 -14.17 -19.55 15.44
C GLU A 130 -14.07 -19.91 13.98
N ILE A 131 -14.56 -18.99 13.14
CA ILE A 131 -14.34 -19.03 11.70
C ILE A 131 -13.53 -17.82 11.27
N MET A 132 -12.73 -18.02 10.23
CA MET A 132 -11.91 -16.99 9.61
C MET A 132 -12.37 -16.76 8.18
N ILE A 133 -12.71 -15.52 7.86
CA ILE A 133 -13.02 -15.08 6.48
C ILE A 133 -11.99 -14.01 6.12
N GLY A 134 -11.14 -14.29 5.13
CA GLY A 134 -9.95 -13.49 4.90
C GLY A 134 -9.00 -13.58 6.10
N ASP A 135 -8.77 -12.46 6.77
CA ASP A 135 -7.99 -12.33 8.01
C ASP A 135 -8.87 -12.02 9.24
N SER A 136 -10.18 -11.94 9.07
CA SER A 136 -11.13 -11.60 10.13
C SER A 136 -11.63 -12.84 10.85
N ILE A 137 -11.49 -12.86 12.19
CA ILE A 137 -12.04 -13.90 13.06
C ILE A 137 -13.46 -13.52 13.48
N ILE A 138 -14.38 -14.48 13.38
CA ILE A 138 -15.77 -14.36 13.82
C ILE A 138 -16.05 -15.51 14.80
N ASP A 139 -16.51 -15.16 15.99
CA ASP A 139 -16.95 -16.14 16.99
C ASP A 139 -18.35 -16.65 16.59
N VAL A 140 -18.49 -17.96 16.48
CA VAL A 140 -19.74 -18.66 16.18
C VAL A 140 -20.20 -19.41 17.42
N THR A 141 -21.50 -19.34 17.72
CA THR A 141 -22.05 -20.01 18.90
C THR A 141 -23.50 -20.42 18.70
N GLY A 142 -23.95 -21.42 19.46
CA GLY A 142 -25.37 -21.74 19.59
C GLY A 142 -26.13 -20.66 20.36
N GLU A 143 -27.43 -20.52 20.09
CA GLU A 143 -28.30 -19.66 20.89
C GLU A 143 -28.41 -20.15 22.34
N TRP A 144 -28.61 -19.20 23.26
CA TRP A 144 -28.83 -19.45 24.67
C TRP A 144 -29.81 -18.42 25.23
N PRO A 145 -31.13 -18.61 25.00
CA PRO A 145 -32.17 -17.66 25.41
C PRO A 145 -32.17 -17.36 26.91
N GLU A 146 -31.91 -18.36 27.76
CA GLU A 146 -31.88 -18.21 29.22
C GLU A 146 -30.75 -17.28 29.68
N GLY A 147 -29.67 -17.20 28.91
CA GLY A 147 -28.56 -16.27 29.11
C GLY A 147 -28.59 -15.04 28.21
N GLY A 148 -29.73 -14.77 27.55
CA GLY A 148 -29.94 -13.56 26.74
C GLY A 148 -29.21 -13.55 25.40
N ARG A 149 -28.81 -14.71 24.87
CA ARG A 149 -28.11 -14.83 23.58
C ARG A 149 -29.08 -15.36 22.52
N PHE A 150 -29.42 -14.50 21.56
CA PHE A 150 -30.39 -14.81 20.51
C PHE A 150 -29.76 -14.75 19.12
N SER A 151 -30.17 -15.67 18.25
CA SER A 151 -29.84 -15.70 16.83
C SER A 151 -30.70 -14.71 16.03
N ALA A 152 -30.26 -14.29 14.84
CA ALA A 152 -31.10 -13.52 13.91
C ALA A 152 -32.37 -14.29 13.52
N GLU A 153 -32.28 -15.62 13.42
CA GLU A 153 -33.41 -16.53 13.18
C GLU A 153 -34.50 -16.40 14.25
N THR A 154 -34.10 -16.20 15.51
CA THR A 154 -35.01 -16.03 16.65
C THR A 154 -35.52 -14.60 16.78
N LEU A 155 -34.71 -13.60 16.41
CA LEU A 155 -35.11 -12.19 16.45
C LEU A 155 -35.98 -11.78 15.25
N GLY A 156 -35.95 -12.52 14.15
CA GLY A 156 -36.70 -12.22 12.92
C GLY A 156 -36.06 -11.12 12.05
N ASN A 157 -34.97 -10.53 12.52
CA ASN A 157 -34.13 -9.60 11.78
C ASN A 157 -32.67 -9.71 12.24
N SER A 158 -31.74 -9.20 11.42
CA SER A 158 -30.34 -9.15 11.80
C SER A 158 -30.12 -8.14 12.94
N PRO A 159 -29.59 -8.55 14.12
CA PRO A 159 -29.26 -7.63 15.20
C PRO A 159 -27.95 -6.85 14.96
N ILE A 160 -27.19 -7.26 13.95
CA ILE A 160 -25.89 -6.69 13.57
C ILE A 160 -25.83 -6.53 12.04
N SER A 161 -24.89 -5.73 11.54
CA SER A 161 -24.50 -5.78 10.12
C SER A 161 -23.01 -6.04 10.07
N LEU A 162 -22.60 -7.02 9.29
CA LEU A 162 -21.21 -7.38 9.10
C LEU A 162 -20.72 -6.76 7.80
N SER A 163 -19.51 -6.20 7.81
CA SER A 163 -18.88 -5.63 6.62
C SER A 163 -17.60 -6.39 6.33
N ILE A 164 -17.49 -6.99 5.15
CA ILE A 164 -16.27 -7.68 4.71
C ILE A 164 -15.68 -6.94 3.51
N HIS A 165 -14.39 -6.65 3.60
CA HIS A 165 -13.61 -6.16 2.47
C HIS A 165 -13.14 -7.34 1.60
N VAL A 166 -13.38 -7.29 0.30
CA VAL A 166 -12.99 -8.35 -0.65
C VAL A 166 -12.29 -7.76 -1.86
N ALA A 167 -11.44 -8.54 -2.55
CA ALA A 167 -10.75 -8.05 -3.74
C ALA A 167 -11.67 -7.83 -4.95
N ASP A 168 -12.76 -8.60 -5.05
CA ASP A 168 -13.71 -8.55 -6.16
C ASP A 168 -15.13 -8.77 -5.63
N VAL A 169 -15.91 -7.69 -5.56
CA VAL A 169 -17.26 -7.68 -4.99
C VAL A 169 -18.24 -8.44 -5.87
N ASP A 170 -18.12 -8.30 -7.19
CA ASP A 170 -19.02 -8.94 -8.14
C ASP A 170 -18.83 -10.46 -8.09
N LYS A 171 -17.57 -10.95 -8.20
CA LYS A 171 -17.28 -12.38 -8.11
C LYS A 171 -17.64 -12.99 -6.75
N PHE A 172 -17.36 -12.28 -5.65
CA PHE A 172 -17.74 -12.75 -4.31
C PHE A 172 -19.26 -12.84 -4.17
N THR A 173 -19.98 -11.84 -4.66
CA THR A 173 -21.44 -11.80 -4.64
C THR A 173 -22.04 -12.96 -5.44
N ASP A 174 -21.53 -13.21 -6.65
CA ASP A 174 -21.99 -14.31 -7.49
C ASP A 174 -21.79 -15.67 -6.80
N ASN A 175 -20.62 -15.90 -6.17
CA ASN A 175 -20.37 -17.12 -5.42
C ASN A 175 -21.31 -17.26 -4.22
N ALA A 176 -21.47 -16.20 -3.43
CA ALA A 176 -22.32 -16.18 -2.25
C ALA A 176 -23.79 -16.47 -2.60
N VAL A 177 -24.29 -15.86 -3.67
CA VAL A 177 -25.65 -16.08 -4.17
C VAL A 177 -25.83 -17.51 -4.71
N ALA A 178 -24.85 -18.03 -5.44
CA ALA A 178 -24.87 -19.41 -5.92
C ALA A 178 -24.97 -20.45 -4.80
N HIS A 179 -24.46 -20.13 -3.61
CA HIS A 179 -24.53 -20.99 -2.42
C HIS A 179 -25.70 -20.68 -1.48
N GLY A 180 -26.60 -19.76 -1.87
CA GLY A 180 -27.87 -19.55 -1.17
C GLY A 180 -27.96 -18.27 -0.33
N MET A 181 -27.00 -17.35 -0.41
CA MET A 181 -27.23 -15.99 0.11
C MET A 181 -28.25 -15.25 -0.76
N LYS A 182 -29.12 -14.48 -0.12
CA LYS A 182 -30.06 -13.59 -0.80
C LYS A 182 -29.37 -12.29 -1.18
N LEU A 183 -29.46 -11.92 -2.45
CA LEU A 183 -29.07 -10.60 -2.92
C LEU A 183 -30.10 -9.54 -2.47
N VAL A 184 -29.73 -8.70 -1.51
CA VAL A 184 -30.58 -7.61 -1.00
C VAL A 184 -30.40 -6.35 -1.85
N ARG A 185 -29.15 -6.01 -2.17
CA ARG A 185 -28.82 -4.94 -3.09
C ARG A 185 -27.73 -5.42 -4.04
N ALA A 186 -28.02 -5.32 -5.34
CA ALA A 186 -27.08 -5.66 -6.38
C ALA A 186 -25.77 -4.91 -6.19
N PRO A 187 -24.64 -5.53 -6.59
CA PRO A 187 -23.39 -4.82 -6.67
C PRO A 187 -23.58 -3.49 -7.43
N GLN A 188 -23.32 -2.35 -6.78
CA GLN A 188 -23.18 -1.05 -7.46
C GLN A 188 -21.94 -0.24 -7.01
N THR A 189 -21.57 0.76 -7.81
CA THR A 189 -20.59 1.79 -7.44
C THR A 189 -21.28 2.88 -6.63
N GLN A 190 -20.66 3.25 -5.53
CA GLN A 190 -21.13 4.26 -4.60
C GLN A 190 -20.43 5.59 -4.86
N PHE A 191 -21.13 6.69 -4.56
CA PHE A 191 -20.60 8.04 -4.76
C PHE A 191 -19.32 8.32 -3.95
N TYR A 192 -19.13 7.58 -2.86
CA TYR A 192 -17.96 7.64 -1.99
C TYR A 192 -16.83 6.67 -2.39
N GLY A 193 -16.83 6.18 -3.64
CA GLY A 193 -15.68 5.47 -4.22
C GLY A 193 -15.58 4.00 -3.85
N HIS A 194 -16.63 3.44 -3.26
CA HIS A 194 -16.70 2.02 -2.99
C HIS A 194 -17.50 1.31 -4.09
N ARG A 195 -17.09 0.10 -4.40
CA ARG A 195 -17.94 -0.88 -5.06
C ARG A 195 -18.50 -1.76 -3.96
N ASP A 196 -19.81 -1.87 -3.82
CA ASP A 196 -20.40 -2.65 -2.72
C ASP A 196 -21.68 -3.39 -3.13
N ALA A 197 -22.03 -4.40 -2.34
CA ALA A 197 -23.24 -5.20 -2.45
C ALA A 197 -23.79 -5.52 -1.05
N LEU A 198 -25.11 -5.66 -0.94
CA LEU A 198 -25.75 -6.06 0.30
C LEU A 198 -26.35 -7.46 0.14
N LEU A 199 -25.94 -8.38 1.00
CA LEU A 199 -26.38 -9.77 1.03
C LEU A 199 -27.04 -10.08 2.37
N ALA A 200 -27.96 -11.04 2.37
CA ALA A 200 -28.47 -11.67 3.58
C ALA A 200 -28.20 -13.17 3.52
N ASP A 201 -27.66 -13.76 4.58
CA ASP A 201 -27.53 -15.21 4.64
C ASP A 201 -28.86 -15.90 4.96
N PRO A 202 -28.95 -17.23 4.82
CA PRO A 202 -30.16 -18.00 5.15
C PRO A 202 -30.56 -17.95 6.64
N PHE A 203 -29.67 -17.53 7.53
CA PHE A 203 -29.92 -17.43 8.97
C PHE A 203 -30.45 -16.03 9.36
N GLY A 204 -30.50 -15.10 8.41
CA GLY A 204 -31.06 -13.77 8.59
C GLY A 204 -30.05 -12.68 8.91
N TYR A 205 -28.73 -12.94 8.87
CA TYR A 205 -27.73 -11.89 9.06
C TYR A 205 -27.43 -11.11 7.78
N SER A 206 -27.18 -9.82 7.96
CA SER A 206 -26.87 -8.87 6.89
C SER A 206 -25.36 -8.70 6.69
N TRP A 207 -24.93 -8.79 5.45
CA TRP A 207 -23.54 -8.72 5.02
C TRP A 207 -23.34 -7.64 3.95
N ASN A 208 -22.59 -6.61 4.29
CA ASN A 208 -22.10 -5.62 3.34
C ASN A 208 -20.74 -6.07 2.80
N VAL A 209 -20.67 -6.35 1.51
CA VAL A 209 -19.44 -6.77 0.84
C VAL A 209 -18.95 -5.60 0.01
N TRP A 210 -17.71 -5.18 0.21
CA TRP A 210 -17.21 -3.97 -0.43
C TRP A 210 -15.73 -4.05 -0.80
N THR A 211 -15.34 -3.22 -1.77
CA THR A 211 -13.96 -2.87 -2.06
C THR A 211 -13.88 -1.38 -2.34
N VAL A 212 -12.73 -0.78 -2.06
CA VAL A 212 -12.42 0.57 -2.57
C VAL A 212 -12.13 0.43 -4.07
N ILE A 213 -12.78 1.26 -4.89
CA ILE A 213 -12.42 1.45 -6.29
C ILE A 213 -11.87 2.85 -6.55
N GLU A 214 -12.12 3.79 -5.64
CA GLU A 214 -11.64 5.17 -5.68
C GLU A 214 -11.43 5.66 -4.24
N GLU A 215 -10.19 6.02 -3.87
CA GLU A 215 -9.91 6.69 -2.60
C GLU A 215 -10.21 8.17 -2.73
N MET A 216 -10.93 8.75 -1.75
CA MET A 216 -11.30 10.16 -1.77
C MET A 216 -11.28 10.78 -0.38
N SER A 217 -11.07 12.11 -0.34
CA SER A 217 -11.10 12.84 0.93
C SER A 217 -12.52 12.97 1.47
N VAL A 218 -12.63 13.15 2.79
CA VAL A 218 -13.92 13.37 3.46
C VAL A 218 -14.62 14.62 2.92
N GLU A 219 -13.87 15.65 2.54
CA GLU A 219 -14.40 16.87 1.91
C GLU A 219 -15.02 16.55 0.53
N GLU A 220 -14.37 15.70 -0.26
CA GLU A 220 -14.87 15.28 -1.57
C GLU A 220 -16.13 14.40 -1.43
N MET A 221 -16.18 13.50 -0.43
CA MET A 221 -17.39 12.76 -0.09
C MET A 221 -18.57 13.70 0.24
N HIS A 222 -18.32 14.73 1.06
CA HIS A 222 -19.34 15.74 1.39
C HIS A 222 -19.78 16.54 0.16
N ARG A 223 -18.85 16.89 -0.74
CA ARG A 223 -19.17 17.61 -1.98
C ARG A 223 -20.07 16.75 -2.89
N ARG A 224 -19.74 15.46 -3.08
CA ARG A 224 -20.53 14.52 -3.89
C ARG A 224 -21.90 14.25 -3.28
N MET A 225 -21.98 14.06 -1.95
CA MET A 225 -23.24 13.91 -1.23
C MET A 225 -24.14 15.14 -1.43
N LYS A 226 -23.59 16.35 -1.27
CA LYS A 226 -24.34 17.60 -1.50
C LYS A 226 -24.79 17.75 -2.96
N GLY A 227 -23.97 17.32 -3.91
CA GLY A 227 -24.32 17.29 -5.34
C GLY A 227 -25.49 16.37 -5.66
N LEU A 228 -25.57 15.21 -5.00
CA LEU A 228 -26.68 14.26 -5.11
C LEU A 228 -28.00 14.79 -4.49
N GLU A 229 -27.91 15.70 -3.52
CA GLU A 229 -29.07 16.30 -2.87
C GLU A 229 -29.60 17.55 -3.59
N THR A 230 -28.74 18.32 -4.29
CA THR A 230 -29.07 19.70 -4.71
C THR A 230 -28.70 20.08 -6.15
N GLY A 231 -28.07 19.20 -6.94
CA GLY A 231 -27.61 19.49 -8.31
C GLY A 231 -28.51 18.94 -9.44
N PRO A 232 -28.19 19.22 -10.72
CA PRO A 232 -28.91 18.65 -11.88
C PRO A 232 -28.80 17.12 -12.02
N GLU A 233 -27.90 16.50 -11.25
CA GLU A 233 -27.73 15.05 -11.09
C GLU A 233 -28.46 14.49 -9.84
N ALA A 234 -29.34 15.28 -9.21
CA ALA A 234 -30.05 14.87 -8.01
C ALA A 234 -30.86 13.58 -8.23
N GLY A 235 -30.64 12.58 -7.38
CA GLY A 235 -31.29 11.27 -7.45
C GLY A 235 -30.68 10.27 -8.45
N LYS A 236 -29.64 10.64 -9.19
CA LYS A 236 -28.93 9.70 -10.09
C LYS A 236 -27.71 9.12 -9.39
N MET A 237 -27.78 7.82 -9.07
CA MET A 237 -26.56 7.07 -8.72
C MET A 237 -25.66 6.99 -9.97
N PRO A 238 -24.32 7.05 -9.82
CA PRO A 238 -23.42 6.92 -10.96
C PRO A 238 -23.71 5.60 -11.68
N THR A 239 -24.29 5.69 -12.87
CA THR A 239 -24.53 4.53 -13.73
C THR A 239 -23.21 4.09 -14.33
N LYS A 240 -23.00 2.78 -14.37
CA LYS A 240 -21.89 2.07 -15.02
C LYS A 240 -21.65 2.61 -16.43
N GLU A 241 -20.77 3.61 -16.58
CA GLU A 241 -20.00 3.70 -17.81
C GLU A 241 -19.20 2.39 -17.93
N LYS A 242 -19.04 1.87 -19.14
CA LYS A 242 -18.13 0.75 -19.39
C LYS A 242 -16.71 1.26 -19.15
N GLY A 243 -16.33 1.43 -17.89
CA GLY A 243 -15.00 1.87 -17.50
C GLY A 243 -14.00 0.80 -17.86
N VAL A 244 -12.94 1.20 -18.52
CA VAL A 244 -11.71 0.42 -18.58
C VAL A 244 -11.06 0.40 -17.20
N SER A 245 -10.22 -0.61 -16.92
CA SER A 245 -9.53 -0.66 -15.63
C SER A 245 -8.55 0.52 -15.52
N PRO A 246 -8.51 1.28 -14.41
CA PRO A 246 -7.55 2.36 -14.20
C PRO A 246 -6.09 1.96 -14.36
N VAL A 247 -5.78 0.68 -14.14
CA VAL A 247 -4.50 0.05 -14.41
C VAL A 247 -4.71 -0.87 -15.63
N PRO A 248 -4.07 -0.61 -16.78
CA PRO A 248 -4.22 -1.47 -17.96
C PRO A 248 -3.82 -2.91 -17.66
N ARG A 249 -4.41 -3.87 -18.39
CA ARG A 249 -4.15 -5.29 -18.16
C ARG A 249 -2.66 -5.60 -18.30
N GLY A 250 -2.08 -6.24 -17.28
CA GLY A 250 -0.67 -6.62 -17.24
C GLY A 250 0.23 -5.57 -16.60
N PHE A 251 -0.18 -4.31 -16.59
CA PHE A 251 0.51 -3.26 -15.86
C PHE A 251 0.26 -3.36 -14.36
N ARG A 252 1.11 -2.69 -13.61
CA ARG A 252 1.06 -2.58 -12.15
C ARG A 252 1.01 -1.12 -11.75
N MET A 253 0.63 -0.87 -10.51
CA MET A 253 0.55 0.49 -9.98
C MET A 253 1.88 1.23 -10.17
N VAL A 254 3.02 0.64 -9.83
CA VAL A 254 4.34 1.19 -10.18
C VAL A 254 4.96 0.36 -11.30
N THR A 255 5.06 0.95 -12.49
CA THR A 255 5.69 0.35 -13.67
C THR A 255 7.00 1.08 -13.98
N PRO A 256 8.15 0.37 -14.07
CA PRO A 256 9.41 0.99 -14.50
C PRO A 256 9.31 1.58 -15.90
N TYR A 257 9.80 2.81 -16.07
CA TYR A 257 9.95 3.45 -17.37
C TYR A 257 11.42 3.83 -17.59
N LEU A 258 12.10 3.08 -18.45
CA LEU A 258 13.51 3.30 -18.77
C LEU A 258 13.61 4.20 -20.00
N VAL A 259 14.48 5.22 -19.95
CA VAL A 259 14.71 6.10 -21.10
C VAL A 259 16.19 6.08 -21.49
N ALA A 260 16.47 5.53 -22.68
CA ALA A 260 17.83 5.37 -23.21
C ALA A 260 18.13 6.33 -24.37
N ALA A 261 19.41 6.52 -24.66
CA ALA A 261 19.83 7.27 -25.85
C ALA A 261 19.42 6.53 -27.14
N ASP A 262 19.40 5.21 -27.08
CA ASP A 262 18.90 4.30 -28.11
C ASP A 262 17.88 3.35 -27.47
N GLY A 263 16.60 3.68 -27.59
CA GLY A 263 15.52 2.89 -27.00
C GLY A 263 15.35 1.53 -27.71
N GLY A 264 15.62 1.47 -29.01
CA GLY A 264 15.53 0.24 -29.80
C GLY A 264 16.60 -0.78 -29.37
N ALA A 265 17.83 -0.33 -29.16
CA ALA A 265 18.89 -1.18 -28.64
C ALA A 265 18.59 -1.70 -27.22
N LEU A 266 17.95 -0.89 -26.37
CA LEU A 266 17.54 -1.33 -25.03
C LEU A 266 16.42 -2.37 -25.09
N LEU A 267 15.42 -2.21 -25.97
CA LEU A 267 14.37 -3.21 -26.24
C LEU A 267 14.99 -4.55 -26.70
N ASP A 268 15.90 -4.50 -27.66
CA ASP A 268 16.58 -5.70 -28.15
C ASP A 268 17.44 -6.37 -27.07
N PHE A 269 18.10 -5.57 -26.23
CA PHE A 269 18.89 -6.06 -25.10
C PHE A 269 18.02 -6.85 -24.11
N VAL A 270 16.89 -6.30 -23.68
CA VAL A 270 16.04 -6.98 -22.69
C VAL A 270 15.43 -8.27 -23.26
N GLY A 271 15.12 -8.30 -24.55
CA GLY A 271 14.72 -9.53 -25.25
C GLY A 271 15.82 -10.59 -25.21
N LYS A 272 17.06 -10.24 -25.55
CA LYS A 272 18.20 -11.18 -25.59
C LYS A 272 18.64 -11.66 -24.20
N ALA A 273 18.70 -10.75 -23.23
CA ALA A 273 19.20 -11.04 -21.89
C ALA A 273 18.16 -11.80 -21.05
N PHE A 274 16.95 -11.27 -20.99
CA PHE A 274 15.90 -11.71 -20.06
C PHE A 274 14.79 -12.54 -20.72
N GLY A 275 14.81 -12.68 -22.05
CA GLY A 275 13.71 -13.34 -22.78
C GLY A 275 12.42 -12.52 -22.73
N ALA A 276 12.54 -11.19 -22.68
CA ALA A 276 11.38 -10.30 -22.64
C ALA A 276 10.53 -10.47 -23.90
N GLU A 277 9.22 -10.58 -23.72
CA GLU A 277 8.25 -10.51 -24.81
C GLU A 277 8.00 -9.04 -25.15
N GLU A 278 8.24 -8.66 -26.40
CA GLU A 278 7.86 -7.34 -26.89
C GLU A 278 6.39 -7.32 -27.30
N LEU A 279 5.61 -6.46 -26.67
CA LEU A 279 4.18 -6.33 -26.89
C LEU A 279 3.85 -5.11 -27.75
N LEU A 280 4.66 -4.07 -27.65
CA LEU A 280 4.51 -2.86 -28.42
C LEU A 280 5.87 -2.24 -28.74
N ARG A 281 6.01 -1.73 -29.96
CA ARG A 281 7.10 -0.85 -30.38
C ARG A 281 6.57 0.16 -31.39
N VAL A 282 6.58 1.43 -31.02
CA VAL A 282 6.03 2.53 -31.82
C VAL A 282 7.05 3.66 -31.91
N GLU A 283 7.28 4.15 -33.12
CA GLU A 283 8.05 5.38 -33.32
C GLU A 283 7.23 6.59 -32.88
N THR A 284 7.84 7.49 -32.10
CA THR A 284 7.18 8.69 -31.62
C THR A 284 7.35 9.86 -32.62
N PRO A 285 6.46 10.87 -32.61
CA PRO A 285 6.59 12.02 -33.51
C PRO A 285 7.88 12.83 -33.33
N ALA A 286 8.41 12.89 -32.10
CA ALA A 286 9.78 13.32 -31.85
C ALA A 286 10.72 12.15 -32.16
N PRO A 287 11.93 12.37 -32.70
CA PRO A 287 12.87 11.28 -32.99
C PRO A 287 13.11 10.36 -31.78
N GLY A 288 12.48 9.19 -31.77
CA GLY A 288 12.50 8.28 -30.64
C GLY A 288 11.51 7.12 -30.79
N VAL A 289 11.61 6.16 -29.88
CA VAL A 289 10.75 4.98 -29.80
C VAL A 289 10.11 4.91 -28.42
N HIS A 290 8.90 4.39 -28.37
CA HIS A 290 8.26 3.88 -27.17
C HIS A 290 7.99 2.38 -27.38
N GLY A 291 8.28 1.58 -26.37
CA GLY A 291 7.97 0.16 -26.39
C GLY A 291 7.54 -0.35 -25.03
N GLU A 292 6.76 -1.41 -25.08
CA GLU A 292 6.24 -2.12 -23.92
C GLU A 292 6.71 -3.57 -24.00
N VAL A 293 7.32 -4.04 -22.92
CA VAL A 293 7.89 -5.39 -22.83
C VAL A 293 7.44 -6.08 -21.57
N ARG A 294 7.39 -7.41 -21.60
CA ARG A 294 7.02 -8.25 -20.47
C ARG A 294 8.14 -9.23 -20.12
N ILE A 295 8.57 -9.22 -18.87
CA ILE A 295 9.49 -10.22 -18.30
C ILE A 295 8.71 -11.00 -17.23
N GLY A 296 8.42 -12.27 -17.51
CA GLY A 296 7.56 -13.09 -16.64
C GLY A 296 6.16 -12.47 -16.48
N ASP A 297 5.84 -12.03 -15.26
CA ASP A 297 4.58 -11.38 -14.91
C ASP A 297 4.66 -9.85 -14.83
N SER A 298 5.79 -9.25 -15.21
CA SER A 298 6.06 -7.82 -15.03
C SER A 298 6.13 -7.10 -16.36
N MET A 299 5.27 -6.09 -16.54
CA MET A 299 5.35 -5.13 -17.64
C MET A 299 6.39 -4.05 -17.35
N MET A 300 7.05 -3.57 -18.40
CA MET A 300 7.96 -2.44 -18.36
C MET A 300 7.77 -1.57 -19.59
N MET A 301 7.99 -0.26 -19.42
CA MET A 301 8.04 0.69 -20.53
C MET A 301 9.50 1.03 -20.83
N ILE A 302 9.85 1.06 -22.12
CA ILE A 302 11.16 1.49 -22.60
C ILE A 302 10.95 2.56 -23.64
N GLY A 303 11.58 3.71 -23.42
CA GLY A 303 11.57 4.84 -24.34
C GLY A 303 12.99 5.21 -24.70
N GLY A 304 13.16 6.03 -25.73
CA GLY A 304 14.47 6.57 -26.02
C GLY A 304 14.62 7.13 -27.41
N GLY A 305 15.83 7.57 -27.71
CA GLY A 305 16.20 8.02 -29.04
C GLY A 305 16.28 6.88 -30.06
N VAL A 306 16.49 7.27 -31.31
CA VAL A 306 16.81 6.37 -32.42
C VAL A 306 18.20 6.72 -32.98
N PRO A 307 18.99 5.73 -33.45
CA PRO A 307 20.33 5.96 -33.98
C PRO A 307 20.39 7.08 -35.03
N GLY A 308 21.44 7.90 -34.94
CA GLY A 308 21.71 8.97 -35.91
C GLY A 308 20.78 10.19 -35.82
N LYS A 309 19.82 10.21 -34.89
CA LYS A 309 18.98 11.40 -34.61
C LYS A 309 19.23 11.91 -33.20
N LYS A 310 19.20 13.24 -33.03
CA LYS A 310 19.31 13.86 -31.70
C LYS A 310 18.03 13.60 -30.90
N PHE A 311 18.13 12.82 -29.83
CA PHE A 311 17.04 12.64 -28.87
C PHE A 311 16.91 13.88 -27.97
N PRO A 312 15.74 14.54 -27.90
CA PRO A 312 15.56 15.75 -27.09
C PRO A 312 15.29 15.45 -25.60
N GLY A 313 14.98 14.19 -25.24
CA GLY A 313 14.63 13.80 -23.87
C GLY A 313 15.84 13.61 -22.94
N SER A 314 15.59 13.66 -21.64
CA SER A 314 16.59 13.28 -20.63
C SER A 314 16.66 11.76 -20.50
N LEU A 315 17.87 11.23 -20.38
CA LEU A 315 18.08 9.82 -20.06
C LEU A 315 17.64 9.56 -18.62
N GLN A 316 16.96 8.44 -18.39
CA GLN A 316 16.44 8.04 -17.09
C GLN A 316 16.81 6.58 -16.84
N PRO A 317 18.07 6.31 -16.46
CA PRO A 317 18.47 4.96 -16.13
C PRO A 317 17.80 4.54 -14.81
N ASN A 318 17.43 3.26 -14.71
CA ASN A 318 16.84 2.66 -13.52
C ASN A 318 17.77 1.62 -12.90
N ALA A 319 17.52 1.29 -11.63
CA ALA A 319 17.96 0.03 -11.05
C ALA A 319 16.74 -0.88 -10.87
N LEU A 320 16.90 -2.18 -11.12
CA LEU A 320 15.82 -3.15 -11.12
C LEU A 320 16.28 -4.43 -10.42
N HIS A 321 15.43 -4.95 -9.53
CA HIS A 321 15.61 -6.27 -8.96
C HIS A 321 14.78 -7.28 -9.77
N VAL A 322 15.48 -8.16 -10.47
CA VAL A 322 14.90 -9.11 -11.43
C VAL A 322 15.05 -10.54 -10.93
N TYR A 323 13.92 -11.16 -10.59
CA TYR A 323 13.88 -12.57 -10.20
C TYR A 323 13.69 -13.47 -11.41
N VAL A 324 14.59 -14.44 -11.53
CA VAL A 324 14.68 -15.42 -12.62
C VAL A 324 14.94 -16.82 -12.07
N GLU A 325 14.56 -17.83 -12.83
CA GLU A 325 14.79 -19.23 -12.44
C GLU A 325 16.29 -19.58 -12.32
N ASP A 326 17.13 -19.00 -13.17
CA ASP A 326 18.59 -19.21 -13.17
C ASP A 326 19.32 -17.88 -13.40
N ALA A 327 19.80 -17.29 -12.30
CA ALA A 327 20.53 -16.02 -12.31
C ALA A 327 21.83 -16.09 -13.11
N ASP A 328 22.62 -17.17 -12.99
CA ASP A 328 23.89 -17.33 -13.69
C ASP A 328 23.69 -17.38 -15.21
N ALA A 329 22.69 -18.14 -15.67
CA ALA A 329 22.39 -18.24 -17.08
C ALA A 329 21.94 -16.90 -17.67
N VAL A 330 21.09 -16.16 -16.94
CA VAL A 330 20.62 -14.82 -17.35
C VAL A 330 21.77 -13.82 -17.37
N ILE A 331 22.63 -13.81 -16.35
CA ILE A 331 23.81 -12.93 -16.30
C ILE A 331 24.75 -13.21 -17.48
N LYS A 332 25.02 -14.48 -17.78
CA LYS A 332 25.83 -14.85 -18.96
C LYS A 332 25.22 -14.34 -20.26
N ARG A 333 23.90 -14.47 -20.44
CA ARG A 333 23.20 -13.92 -21.63
C ARG A 333 23.25 -12.40 -21.68
N ALA A 334 23.08 -11.72 -20.55
CA ALA A 334 23.15 -10.27 -20.48
C ALA A 334 24.54 -9.76 -20.86
N VAL A 335 25.61 -10.38 -20.36
CA VAL A 335 26.99 -10.04 -20.73
C VAL A 335 27.23 -10.32 -22.22
N ALA A 336 26.77 -11.46 -22.75
CA ALA A 336 26.85 -11.76 -24.18
C ALA A 336 26.05 -10.77 -25.05
N ALA A 337 24.99 -10.17 -24.50
CA ALA A 337 24.19 -9.13 -25.14
C ALA A 337 24.78 -7.71 -24.98
N GLY A 338 25.96 -7.57 -24.37
CA GLY A 338 26.69 -6.30 -24.26
C GLY A 338 26.59 -5.59 -22.91
N ALA A 339 26.01 -6.22 -21.88
CA ALA A 339 26.06 -5.67 -20.53
C ALA A 339 27.46 -5.84 -19.91
N THR A 340 27.83 -4.90 -19.05
CA THR A 340 29.02 -4.98 -18.20
C THR A 340 28.67 -5.75 -16.92
N LEU A 341 29.46 -6.77 -16.58
CA LEU A 341 29.34 -7.45 -15.30
C LEU A 341 29.85 -6.55 -14.17
N VAL A 342 29.01 -6.31 -13.17
CA VAL A 342 29.30 -5.43 -12.02
C VAL A 342 29.59 -6.25 -10.76
N ASP A 343 28.83 -7.32 -10.54
CA ASP A 343 29.03 -8.29 -9.47
C ASP A 343 28.85 -9.71 -10.02
N GLU A 344 29.82 -10.58 -9.76
CA GLU A 344 29.74 -12.01 -10.07
C GLU A 344 28.58 -12.67 -9.31
N PRO A 345 27.83 -13.59 -9.93
CA PRO A 345 26.76 -14.31 -9.27
C PRO A 345 27.30 -15.14 -8.12
N ARG A 346 26.78 -14.86 -6.92
CA ARG A 346 27.14 -15.57 -5.70
C ARG A 346 25.93 -15.79 -4.82
N ASP A 347 26.09 -16.73 -3.91
CA ASP A 347 25.10 -16.95 -2.86
C ASP A 347 25.20 -15.83 -1.83
N GLN A 348 24.05 -15.27 -1.48
CA GLN A 348 23.90 -14.22 -0.48
C GLN A 348 23.44 -14.80 0.85
N ASP A 349 23.89 -14.19 1.94
CA ASP A 349 23.58 -14.63 3.31
C ASP A 349 22.09 -14.50 3.64
N TYR A 350 21.36 -13.67 2.90
CA TYR A 350 19.92 -13.43 3.03
C TYR A 350 19.06 -14.31 2.10
N GLY A 351 19.64 -15.38 1.54
CA GLY A 351 18.86 -16.48 0.96
C GLY A 351 18.52 -16.35 -0.53
N GLU A 352 19.39 -15.74 -1.32
CA GLU A 352 19.28 -15.74 -2.78
C GLU A 352 20.63 -16.03 -3.43
N ARG A 353 20.61 -16.43 -4.69
CA ARG A 353 21.78 -16.43 -5.57
C ARG A 353 21.64 -15.25 -6.51
N SER A 354 22.53 -14.28 -6.43
CA SER A 354 22.40 -13.04 -7.21
C SER A 354 23.73 -12.45 -7.65
N GLY A 355 23.66 -11.69 -8.75
CA GLY A 355 24.75 -10.89 -9.31
C GLY A 355 24.18 -9.66 -10.02
N THR A 356 25.06 -8.78 -10.47
CA THR A 356 24.66 -7.48 -11.03
C THR A 356 25.27 -7.27 -12.39
N VAL A 357 24.45 -6.87 -13.36
CA VAL A 357 24.93 -6.38 -14.66
C VAL A 357 24.45 -4.95 -14.90
N LYS A 358 25.23 -4.18 -15.66
CA LYS A 358 24.90 -2.83 -16.10
C LYS A 358 24.82 -2.79 -17.63
N ASP A 359 23.69 -2.38 -18.17
CA ASP A 359 23.54 -2.28 -19.62
C ASP A 359 24.21 -1.03 -20.21
N ALA A 360 24.22 -0.92 -21.54
CA ALA A 360 24.82 0.21 -22.26
C ALA A 360 24.07 1.54 -22.06
N ALA A 361 22.79 1.49 -21.65
CA ALA A 361 22.00 2.67 -21.29
C ALA A 361 22.27 3.13 -19.84
N GLY A 362 23.01 2.33 -19.07
CA GLY A 362 23.42 2.62 -17.71
C GLY A 362 22.46 2.10 -16.64
N ASN A 363 21.48 1.27 -17.00
CA ASN A 363 20.58 0.65 -16.02
C ASN A 363 21.30 -0.45 -15.25
N PHE A 364 20.99 -0.58 -13.96
CA PHE A 364 21.46 -1.67 -13.12
C PHE A 364 20.41 -2.78 -13.04
N TRP A 365 20.84 -4.01 -13.26
CA TRP A 365 19.99 -5.19 -13.17
C TRP A 365 20.55 -6.11 -12.09
N TYR A 366 19.90 -6.13 -10.92
CA TYR A 366 20.15 -7.12 -9.87
C TYR A 366 19.43 -8.39 -10.26
N VAL A 367 20.18 -9.35 -10.80
CA VAL A 367 19.61 -10.60 -11.29
C VAL A 367 19.71 -11.63 -10.17
N ALA A 368 18.57 -12.15 -9.73
CA ALA A 368 18.49 -13.00 -8.56
C ALA A 368 17.62 -14.25 -8.79
N THR A 369 17.99 -15.32 -8.11
CA THR A 369 17.19 -16.52 -7.91
C THR A 369 17.05 -16.72 -6.40
N ALA A 370 15.86 -16.49 -5.85
CA ALA A 370 15.61 -16.73 -4.44
C ALA A 370 15.73 -18.22 -4.11
N LYS A 371 16.30 -18.53 -2.93
CA LYS A 371 16.37 -19.89 -2.41
C LYS A 371 15.08 -20.20 -1.65
N GLY A 372 14.46 -21.34 -1.92
CA GLY A 372 13.23 -21.77 -1.25
C GLY A 372 12.27 -22.49 -2.18
N GLU A 373 10.98 -22.42 -1.88
CA GLU A 373 9.92 -23.07 -2.66
C GLU A 373 9.70 -22.45 -4.05
N SER A 374 10.16 -21.21 -4.25
CA SER A 374 10.01 -20.46 -5.50
C SER A 374 11.26 -19.61 -5.74
N PHE A 375 11.67 -19.47 -7.00
CA PHE A 375 12.78 -18.60 -7.42
C PHE A 375 12.49 -17.10 -7.20
N LYS A 376 11.23 -16.77 -6.93
CA LYS A 376 10.74 -15.43 -6.63
C LYS A 376 10.03 -15.42 -5.27
N PRO A 377 10.39 -14.51 -4.34
CA PRO A 377 9.72 -14.39 -3.05
C PRO A 377 8.23 -14.03 -3.18
N LYS A 378 7.42 -14.54 -2.26
CA LYS A 378 5.99 -14.25 -2.23
C LYS A 378 5.73 -12.76 -2.05
N GLY A 379 4.93 -12.18 -2.95
CA GLY A 379 4.57 -10.76 -2.91
C GLY A 379 5.52 -9.83 -3.67
N LEU A 380 6.58 -10.38 -4.29
CA LEU A 380 7.41 -9.67 -5.27
C LEU A 380 7.06 -10.12 -6.69
N GLN A 381 7.49 -9.31 -7.67
CA GLN A 381 7.29 -9.57 -9.10
C GLN A 381 8.59 -10.01 -9.78
N ASN A 382 8.50 -10.47 -11.03
CA ASN A 382 9.70 -10.80 -11.79
C ASN A 382 10.62 -9.59 -11.96
N VAL A 383 10.07 -8.37 -12.04
CA VAL A 383 10.82 -7.11 -12.07
C VAL A 383 10.26 -6.17 -11.01
N ASN A 384 11.11 -5.74 -10.09
CA ASN A 384 10.76 -4.77 -9.05
C ASN A 384 11.64 -3.52 -9.21
N PRO A 385 11.07 -2.30 -9.21
CA PRO A 385 11.85 -1.07 -9.13
C PRO A 385 12.83 -1.11 -7.96
N TYR A 386 14.08 -0.69 -8.20
CA TYR A 386 15.08 -0.53 -7.14
C TYR A 386 15.61 0.90 -7.15
N LEU A 387 15.69 1.53 -5.99
CA LEU A 387 16.18 2.90 -5.83
C LEU A 387 17.45 2.97 -5.00
N HIS A 388 18.35 3.89 -5.36
CA HIS A 388 19.56 4.24 -4.60
C HIS A 388 19.48 5.66 -4.04
N PRO A 389 18.61 5.94 -3.06
CA PRO A 389 18.57 7.27 -2.47
C PRO A 389 19.84 7.53 -1.65
N ARG A 390 20.28 8.80 -1.55
CA ARG A 390 21.34 9.14 -0.57
C ARG A 390 20.93 8.84 0.87
N ARG A 391 19.63 8.94 1.13
CA ARG A 391 18.97 8.60 2.39
C ARG A 391 17.59 8.03 2.10
N ALA A 392 17.30 6.83 2.57
CA ALA A 392 16.06 6.13 2.26
C ALA A 392 14.87 6.69 3.03
N GLU A 393 15.02 6.99 4.32
CA GLU A 393 13.91 7.44 5.19
C GLU A 393 13.10 8.63 4.64
N PRO A 394 13.73 9.72 4.15
CA PRO A 394 12.98 10.82 3.55
C PRO A 394 12.19 10.43 2.29
N LEU A 395 12.73 9.54 1.46
CA LEU A 395 12.06 9.03 0.27
C LEU A 395 10.91 8.10 0.66
N ILE A 396 11.12 7.19 1.61
CA ILE A 396 10.05 6.34 2.17
C ILE A 396 8.90 7.21 2.71
N ALA A 397 9.23 8.26 3.46
CA ALA A 397 8.23 9.17 4.00
C ALA A 397 7.49 9.95 2.89
N PHE A 398 8.18 10.32 1.81
CA PHE A 398 7.54 10.89 0.62
C PHE A 398 6.58 9.89 -0.01
N LEU A 399 7.00 8.65 -0.31
CA LEU A 399 6.14 7.62 -0.91
C LEU A 399 4.89 7.34 -0.06
N LYS A 400 5.06 7.28 1.27
CA LYS A 400 3.93 7.13 2.22
C LYS A 400 2.93 8.29 2.10
N ARG A 401 3.43 9.53 2.10
CA ARG A 401 2.57 10.72 2.05
C ARG A 401 1.99 11.00 0.67
N ALA A 402 2.72 10.72 -0.40
CA ALA A 402 2.36 11.03 -1.78
C ALA A 402 1.46 9.97 -2.40
N PHE A 403 1.75 8.69 -2.14
CA PHE A 403 1.19 7.55 -2.87
C PHE A 403 0.58 6.48 -1.97
N GLY A 404 0.36 6.79 -0.68
CA GLY A 404 -0.25 5.84 0.27
C GLY A 404 0.62 4.60 0.54
N ALA A 405 1.93 4.70 0.34
CA ALA A 405 2.83 3.56 0.42
C ALA A 405 2.86 2.91 1.82
N GLN A 406 3.15 1.61 1.88
CA GLN A 406 3.28 0.84 3.10
C GLN A 406 4.68 0.23 3.21
N GLU A 407 5.29 0.35 4.38
CA GLU A 407 6.57 -0.31 4.65
C GLU A 407 6.32 -1.80 4.93
N VAL A 408 6.86 -2.66 4.08
CA VAL A 408 6.70 -4.12 4.18
C VAL A 408 7.85 -4.71 4.98
N ALA A 409 9.07 -4.33 4.62
CA ALA A 409 10.30 -4.76 5.27
C ALA A 409 11.32 -3.64 5.21
N LYS A 410 12.17 -3.56 6.23
CA LYS A 410 13.31 -2.65 6.26
C LYS A 410 14.43 -3.28 7.08
N TYR A 411 15.61 -3.33 6.48
CA TYR A 411 16.85 -3.72 7.10
C TYR A 411 17.80 -2.53 7.11
N ALA A 412 18.12 -2.06 8.32
CA ALA A 412 19.02 -0.96 8.55
C ALA A 412 20.09 -1.37 9.56
N SER A 413 21.31 -0.87 9.39
CA SER A 413 22.38 -1.01 10.37
C SER A 413 22.11 -0.16 11.62
N PRO A 414 22.82 -0.42 12.74
CA PRO A 414 22.63 0.33 13.99
C PRO A 414 22.86 1.85 13.89
N ASP A 415 23.67 2.30 12.94
CA ASP A 415 23.91 3.72 12.63
C ASP A 415 22.83 4.33 11.72
N GLY A 416 21.82 3.54 11.33
CA GLY A 416 20.62 4.00 10.64
C GLY A 416 20.69 3.97 9.11
N VAL A 417 21.78 3.46 8.53
CA VAL A 417 21.89 3.28 7.08
C VAL A 417 20.95 2.16 6.63
N VAL A 418 20.03 2.46 5.73
CA VAL A 418 19.11 1.47 5.17
C VAL A 418 19.81 0.70 4.06
N HIS A 419 20.15 -0.55 4.33
CA HIS A 419 20.77 -1.45 3.34
C HIS A 419 19.74 -2.03 2.38
N HIS A 420 18.52 -2.28 2.85
CA HIS A 420 17.42 -2.75 2.02
C HIS A 420 16.07 -2.39 2.64
N ALA A 421 15.13 -1.94 1.82
CA ALA A 421 13.74 -1.75 2.21
C ALA A 421 12.81 -2.15 1.07
N GLN A 422 11.65 -2.68 1.44
CA GLN A 422 10.54 -3.01 0.54
C GLN A 422 9.36 -2.12 0.88
N ILE A 423 8.99 -1.25 -0.04
CA ILE A 423 7.92 -0.27 0.12
C ILE A 423 6.82 -0.60 -0.87
N ARG A 424 5.67 -1.07 -0.37
CA ARG A 424 4.51 -1.40 -1.20
C ARG A 424 3.76 -0.15 -1.60
N VAL A 425 3.43 -0.02 -2.87
CA VAL A 425 2.56 1.01 -3.45
C VAL A 425 1.52 0.27 -4.29
N GLY A 426 0.30 0.16 -3.77
CA GLY A 426 -0.74 -0.70 -4.36
C GLY A 426 -0.30 -2.16 -4.47
N ASP A 427 -0.27 -2.68 -5.69
CA ASP A 427 0.14 -4.05 -6.02
C ASP A 427 1.63 -4.17 -6.44
N SER A 428 2.39 -3.07 -6.39
CA SER A 428 3.83 -3.04 -6.66
C SER A 428 4.65 -2.93 -5.38
N VAL A 429 5.88 -3.44 -5.42
CA VAL A 429 6.90 -3.19 -4.39
C VAL A 429 8.04 -2.40 -5.02
N VAL A 430 8.35 -1.26 -4.43
CA VAL A 430 9.55 -0.48 -4.72
C VAL A 430 10.60 -0.86 -3.68
N GLU A 431 11.67 -1.48 -4.15
CA GLU A 431 12.83 -1.81 -3.34
C GLU A 431 13.82 -0.64 -3.30
N MET A 432 14.60 -0.54 -2.24
CA MET A 432 15.67 0.46 -2.18
C MET A 432 16.76 0.08 -1.18
N GLY A 433 17.97 0.58 -1.44
CA GLY A 433 19.10 0.56 -0.53
C GLY A 433 19.90 1.84 -0.72
N GLU A 434 20.40 2.43 0.35
CA GLU A 434 21.08 3.73 0.26
C GLU A 434 22.32 3.67 -0.64
N ALA A 435 22.56 4.75 -1.38
CA ALA A 435 23.66 4.85 -2.32
C ALA A 435 25.01 4.69 -1.61
N GLN A 436 25.84 3.75 -2.09
CA GLN A 436 27.13 3.43 -1.51
C GLN A 436 28.10 2.82 -2.54
N GLY A 437 29.37 3.18 -2.46
CA GLY A 437 30.43 2.66 -3.33
C GLY A 437 30.09 2.86 -4.81
N LYS A 438 29.97 1.76 -5.56
CA LYS A 438 29.64 1.76 -7.00
C LYS A 438 28.15 1.99 -7.31
N TYR A 439 27.29 1.98 -6.29
CA TYR A 439 25.85 2.19 -6.40
C TYR A 439 25.53 3.64 -6.04
N GLU A 440 25.65 4.52 -7.02
CA GLU A 440 25.37 5.94 -6.86
C GLU A 440 23.88 6.27 -7.04
N THR A 441 23.49 7.47 -6.63
CA THR A 441 22.13 7.96 -6.86
C THR A 441 21.83 8.09 -8.34
N MET A 442 20.69 7.55 -8.76
CA MET A 442 20.19 7.71 -10.13
C MET A 442 18.73 8.18 -10.09
N ALA A 443 18.43 9.20 -10.90
CA ALA A 443 17.07 9.66 -11.09
C ALA A 443 16.32 8.61 -11.91
N ALA A 444 15.38 7.93 -11.27
CA ALA A 444 14.53 6.94 -11.91
C ALA A 444 13.24 7.58 -12.45
N MET A 445 12.59 6.88 -13.37
CA MET A 445 11.32 7.29 -13.93
C MET A 445 10.31 6.15 -13.85
N PHE A 446 9.11 6.49 -13.41
CA PHE A 446 8.03 5.53 -13.20
C PHE A 446 6.74 6.00 -13.84
N TYR A 447 6.00 5.04 -14.35
CA TYR A 447 4.58 5.21 -14.64
C TYR A 447 3.78 4.68 -13.44
N LEU A 448 3.05 5.57 -12.78
CA LEU A 448 2.25 5.31 -11.59
C LEU A 448 0.77 5.25 -11.95
N TYR A 449 0.23 4.06 -12.20
CA TYR A 449 -1.19 3.87 -12.47
C TYR A 449 -2.02 3.93 -11.18
N VAL A 450 -2.93 4.89 -11.10
CA VAL A 450 -3.81 5.13 -9.95
C VAL A 450 -5.27 5.28 -10.40
N PRO A 451 -6.25 5.02 -9.51
CA PRO A 451 -7.66 5.28 -9.81
C PRO A 451 -8.01 6.75 -10.08
N ASP A 452 -7.31 7.69 -9.45
CA ASP A 452 -7.55 9.14 -9.59
C ASP A 452 -6.22 9.91 -9.70
N VAL A 453 -5.86 10.30 -10.93
CA VAL A 453 -4.67 11.12 -11.22
C VAL A 453 -4.67 12.44 -10.48
N ASP A 454 -5.80 13.14 -10.44
CA ASP A 454 -5.90 14.50 -9.93
C ASP A 454 -5.71 14.51 -8.42
N ALA A 455 -6.29 13.54 -7.71
CA ALA A 455 -6.10 13.39 -6.27
C ALA A 455 -4.63 13.06 -5.94
N VAL A 456 -4.05 12.07 -6.61
CA VAL A 456 -2.67 11.63 -6.33
C VAL A 456 -1.65 12.68 -6.73
N HIS A 457 -1.89 13.43 -7.81
CA HIS A 457 -1.06 14.58 -8.20
C HIS A 457 -1.06 15.67 -7.13
N ARG A 458 -2.24 16.10 -6.66
CA ARG A 458 -2.35 17.08 -5.55
C ARG A 458 -1.65 16.58 -4.30
N GLN A 459 -1.80 15.30 -3.96
CA GLN A 459 -1.17 14.67 -2.80
C GLN A 459 0.36 14.65 -2.94
N ALA A 460 0.89 14.32 -4.13
CA ALA A 460 2.31 14.34 -4.40
C ALA A 460 2.92 15.75 -4.29
N VAL A 461 2.23 16.76 -4.83
CA VAL A 461 2.64 18.17 -4.71
C VAL A 461 2.61 18.60 -3.23
N ALA A 462 1.55 18.28 -2.49
CA ALA A 462 1.47 18.55 -1.06
C ALA A 462 2.54 17.83 -0.23
N ALA A 463 2.99 16.65 -0.68
CA ALA A 463 4.07 15.89 -0.07
C ALA A 463 5.48 16.44 -0.38
N GLY A 464 5.57 17.43 -1.28
CA GLY A 464 6.78 18.18 -1.62
C GLY A 464 7.28 18.03 -3.05
N ALA A 465 6.58 17.29 -3.92
CA ALA A 465 6.97 17.15 -5.32
C ALA A 465 6.71 18.43 -6.13
N THR A 466 7.50 18.63 -7.19
CA THR A 466 7.30 19.72 -8.16
C THR A 466 6.49 19.22 -9.35
N SER A 467 5.31 19.81 -9.60
CA SER A 467 4.54 19.56 -10.82
C SER A 467 5.27 20.14 -12.04
N PHE A 468 5.45 19.33 -13.07
CA PHE A 468 5.90 19.80 -14.40
C PHE A 468 4.84 19.59 -15.49
N GLN A 469 3.79 18.81 -15.19
CA GLN A 469 2.65 18.59 -16.05
C GLN A 469 1.39 18.42 -15.19
N GLU A 470 0.42 19.30 -15.38
CA GLU A 470 -0.89 19.21 -14.72
C GLU A 470 -1.72 18.05 -15.28
N PRO A 471 -2.64 17.46 -14.48
CA PRO A 471 -3.55 16.42 -14.93
C PRO A 471 -4.31 16.78 -16.21
N THR A 472 -4.13 15.98 -17.26
CA THR A 472 -4.80 16.20 -18.53
C THR A 472 -5.04 14.89 -19.28
N ASP A 473 -6.11 14.85 -20.07
CA ASP A 473 -6.47 13.67 -20.87
C ASP A 473 -5.56 13.59 -22.09
N GLN A 474 -5.01 12.41 -22.33
CA GLN A 474 -4.04 12.15 -23.38
C GLN A 474 -4.72 11.51 -24.58
N PHE A 475 -4.15 11.75 -25.76
CA PHE A 475 -4.66 11.19 -27.01
C PHE A 475 -4.60 9.66 -27.04
N TYR A 476 -3.72 9.05 -26.23
CA TYR A 476 -3.50 7.60 -26.12
C TYR A 476 -4.35 6.92 -25.03
N GLY A 477 -5.37 7.60 -24.47
CA GLY A 477 -6.38 6.94 -23.64
C GLY A 477 -6.14 6.97 -22.13
N ASP A 478 -5.04 7.56 -21.69
CA ASP A 478 -4.78 7.82 -20.27
C ASP A 478 -5.09 9.27 -19.91
N ARG A 479 -5.59 9.52 -18.72
CA ARG A 479 -5.43 10.81 -18.05
C ARG A 479 -4.11 10.78 -17.31
N SER A 480 -3.23 11.76 -17.51
CA SER A 480 -1.92 11.74 -16.87
C SER A 480 -1.44 13.10 -16.38
N ALA A 481 -0.61 13.07 -15.34
CA ALA A 481 0.10 14.21 -14.77
C ALA A 481 1.57 13.84 -14.53
N GLY A 482 2.44 14.83 -14.37
CA GLY A 482 3.87 14.64 -14.20
C GLY A 482 4.41 15.42 -13.02
N VAL A 483 5.05 14.71 -12.08
CA VAL A 483 5.72 15.32 -10.92
C VAL A 483 7.17 14.83 -10.80
N LYS A 484 8.04 15.70 -10.28
CA LYS A 484 9.40 15.36 -9.89
C LYS A 484 9.52 15.40 -8.37
N ASP A 485 9.99 14.33 -7.76
CA ASP A 485 10.25 14.32 -6.33
C ASP A 485 11.57 15.02 -5.96
N ASN A 486 11.78 15.27 -4.67
CA ASN A 486 12.97 15.97 -4.18
C ASN A 486 14.24 15.11 -4.22
N PHE A 487 14.13 13.85 -4.65
CA PHE A 487 15.23 12.90 -4.78
C PHE A 487 15.68 12.75 -6.24
N GLY A 488 14.98 13.42 -7.16
CA GLY A 488 15.30 13.47 -8.57
C GLY A 488 14.44 12.55 -9.43
N ASN A 489 13.59 11.71 -8.85
CA ASN A 489 12.79 10.76 -9.62
C ASN A 489 11.59 11.46 -10.28
N THR A 490 11.22 10.96 -11.44
CA THR A 490 10.09 11.43 -12.23
C THR A 490 8.94 10.43 -12.15
N TRP A 491 7.76 10.91 -11.80
CA TRP A 491 6.55 10.10 -11.69
C TRP A 491 5.51 10.62 -12.68
N TYR A 492 5.17 9.80 -13.67
CA TYR A 492 4.00 10.00 -14.51
C TYR A 492 2.82 9.31 -13.85
N ILE A 493 1.95 10.10 -13.25
CA ILE A 493 0.76 9.61 -12.55
C ILE A 493 -0.34 9.47 -13.59
N ALA A 494 -0.95 8.30 -13.71
CA ALA A 494 -1.87 8.00 -14.79
C ALA A 494 -3.10 7.22 -14.33
N THR A 495 -4.22 7.46 -14.98
CA THR A 495 -5.44 6.68 -14.88
C THR A 495 -5.79 6.31 -16.31
N HIS A 496 -5.89 5.01 -16.59
CA HIS A 496 -6.38 4.58 -17.88
C HIS A 496 -7.89 4.83 -17.96
N ILE A 497 -8.31 5.68 -18.91
CA ILE A 497 -9.71 6.15 -19.01
C ILE A 497 -10.44 5.62 -20.24
N LYS A 498 -9.73 5.17 -21.27
CA LYS A 498 -10.32 4.48 -22.44
C LYS A 498 -9.28 3.66 -23.23
N ASP A 499 -9.73 2.55 -23.80
CA ASP A 499 -8.97 1.85 -24.83
C ASP A 499 -8.94 2.71 -26.11
N VAL A 500 -7.77 2.82 -26.74
CA VAL A 500 -7.60 3.42 -28.06
C VAL A 500 -7.15 2.35 -29.04
N ALA A 501 -7.70 2.37 -30.26
CA ALA A 501 -7.14 1.55 -31.33
C ALA A 501 -5.80 2.16 -31.73
N MET A 502 -4.71 1.40 -31.54
CA MET A 502 -3.36 1.79 -31.97
C MET A 502 -3.17 1.63 -33.47
#